data_AF-A0A931TE35-F1
#
_entry.id   AF-A0A931TE35-F1
#
_cell.length_a   1.000
_cell.length_b   1.000
_cell.length_c   1.000
_cell.angle_alpha   90.00
_cell.angle_beta   90.00
_cell.angle_gamma   90.00
#
_symmetry.space_group_name_H-M   'P 1'
#
loop_
_entity.id
_entity.type
_entity.pdbx_description
1 polymer ?
#
loop_
_entity_poly.entity_id
_entity_poly.type
_entity_poly.pdbx_seq_one_letter_code
_entity_poly.pdbx_strand_id
1 'polypeptide(L)' 'MRVVELSLKEVIDEPQAHAVGMIETVPELGIEVIGMPASFDGVRPPIRRRAPRLGEHTREIAGE' A
#
# COMPACT_ATOMS: atom_id res chain seq x y z
N MET A 1 4.07 8.37 29.67
CA MET A 1 3.78 7.76 28.36
C MET A 1 3.76 6.25 28.55
N ARG A 2 2.61 5.57 28.39
CA ARG A 2 2.60 4.11 28.29
C ARG A 2 2.71 3.75 26.81
N VAL A 3 3.69 2.94 26.47
CA VAL A 3 3.72 2.27 25.17
C VAL A 3 2.76 1.11 25.29
N VAL A 4 1.68 1.13 24.50
CA VAL A 4 0.79 -0.02 24.36
C VAL A 4 1.40 -0.87 23.25
N GLU A 5 1.71 -2.12 23.56
CA GLU A 5 2.10 -3.08 22.53
C GLU A 5 0.82 -3.50 21.80
N LEU A 6 0.75 -3.20 20.50
CA LEU A 6 -0.33 -3.64 19.64
C LEU A 6 0.13 -4.86 18.85
N SER A 7 -0.73 -5.87 18.77
CA SER A 7 -0.57 -6.94 17.80
C SER A 7 -0.77 -6.41 16.38
N LEU A 8 -0.28 -7.14 15.38
CA LEU A 8 -0.46 -6.76 13.97
C LEU A 8 -1.94 -6.56 13.60
N LYS A 9 -2.83 -7.41 14.12
CA LYS A 9 -4.27 -7.29 13.87
C LYS A 9 -4.81 -5.97 14.44
N GLU A 10 -4.44 -5.63 15.66
CA GLU A 10 -4.89 -4.38 16.30
C GLU A 10 -4.35 -3.15 15.57
N VAL A 11 -3.12 -3.20 15.03
CA VAL A 11 -2.58 -2.13 14.19
C VAL A 11 -3.37 -1.95 12.90
N ILE A 12 -3.77 -3.05 12.24
CA ILE A 12 -4.56 -2.99 11.01
C ILE A 12 -5.94 -2.40 11.27
N ASP A 13 -6.59 -2.78 12.38
CA ASP A 13 -7.94 -2.33 12.73
C ASP A 13 -8.00 -0.88 13.29
N GLU A 14 -6.84 -0.24 13.52
CA GLU A 14 -6.76 1.10 14.12
C GLU A 14 -7.25 2.19 13.15
N PRO A 15 -8.24 3.03 13.52
CA PRO A 15 -8.74 4.11 12.66
C PRO A 15 -7.66 5.05 12.13
N GLN A 16 -6.64 5.33 12.95
CA GLN A 16 -5.52 6.16 12.52
C GLN A 16 -4.70 5.51 11.39
N ALA A 17 -4.53 4.18 11.38
CA ALA A 17 -3.79 3.47 10.33
C ALA A 17 -4.47 3.64 8.96
N HIS A 18 -5.80 3.56 8.91
CA HIS A 18 -6.56 3.86 7.70
C HIS A 18 -6.52 5.35 7.34
N ALA A 19 -6.66 6.25 8.32
CA ALA A 19 -6.72 7.69 8.09
C ALA A 19 -5.42 8.27 7.49
N VAL A 20 -4.26 7.73 7.87
CA VAL A 20 -2.95 8.17 7.33
C VAL A 20 -2.54 7.41 6.04
N GLY A 21 -3.43 6.58 5.49
CA GLY A 21 -3.18 5.78 4.30
C GLY A 21 -2.19 4.64 4.51
N MET A 22 -2.02 4.14 5.74
CA MET A 22 -1.12 3.01 5.99
C MET A 22 -1.69 1.69 5.47
N ILE A 23 -3.01 1.54 5.48
CA ILE A 23 -3.72 0.42 4.86
C ILE A 23 -4.33 0.90 3.55
N GLU A 24 -3.91 0.31 2.44
CA GLU A 24 -4.40 0.64 1.10
C GLU A 24 -5.01 -0.60 0.43
N THR A 25 -6.11 -0.41 -0.29
CA THR A 25 -6.68 -1.44 -1.16
C THR A 25 -6.02 -1.37 -2.53
N VAL A 26 -5.44 -2.48 -2.98
CA VAL A 26 -4.85 -2.58 -4.32
C VAL A 26 -5.98 -2.49 -5.36
N PRO A 27 -5.90 -1.52 -6.30
CA PRO A 27 -6.82 -1.47 -7.43
C PRO A 27 -6.86 -2.81 -8.18
N GLU A 28 -7.97 -3.10 -8.87
CA GLU A 28 -8.21 -4.35 -9.61
C GLU A 28 -8.28 -5.65 -8.80
N LEU A 29 -7.67 -5.73 -7.61
CA LEU A 29 -7.59 -6.95 -6.80
C LEU A 29 -8.45 -6.91 -5.54
N GLY A 30 -8.73 -5.73 -4.99
CA GLY A 30 -9.55 -5.59 -3.79
C GLY A 30 -8.89 -6.15 -2.51
N ILE A 31 -7.58 -6.37 -2.54
CA ILE A 31 -6.80 -6.85 -1.39
C ILE A 31 -6.21 -5.67 -0.62
N GLU A 32 -6.18 -5.77 0.70
CA GLU A 32 -5.54 -4.78 1.57
C GLU A 32 -4.06 -5.10 1.76
N VAL A 33 -3.24 -4.05 1.69
CA VAL A 33 -1.79 -4.12 1.89
C VAL A 33 -1.30 -2.92 2.70
N ILE A 34 -0.08 -3.01 3.21
CA ILE A 34 0.60 -1.88 3.84
C ILE A 34 1.13 -0.95 2.74
N GLY A 35 0.71 0.31 2.77
CA GLY A 35 1.14 1.36 1.84
C GLY A 35 2.56 1.88 2.09
N MET A 36 3.01 2.84 1.26
CA MET A 36 4.35 3.42 1.34
C MET A 36 4.65 3.99 2.74
N PRO A 37 5.75 3.60 3.44
CA PRO A 37 5.98 4.02 4.83
C PRO A 37 6.32 5.51 5.01
N ALA A 38 6.52 6.24 3.91
CA ALA A 38 6.88 7.66 3.91
C ALA A 38 5.85 8.50 3.16
N SER A 39 5.71 9.74 3.62
CA SER A 39 4.96 10.79 2.94
C SER A 39 5.92 11.80 2.32
N PHE A 40 5.58 12.29 1.13
CA PHE A 40 6.28 13.39 0.46
C PHE A 40 5.31 14.56 0.37
N ASP A 41 5.74 15.75 0.83
CA ASP A 41 4.90 16.95 0.87
C ASP A 41 3.54 16.73 1.59
N GLY A 42 3.55 15.92 2.63
CA GLY A 42 2.34 15.56 3.40
C GLY A 42 1.46 14.49 2.74
N VAL A 43 1.81 14.02 1.54
CA VAL A 43 1.05 13.01 0.79
C VAL A 43 1.78 11.68 0.80
N ARG A 44 1.09 10.61 1.25
CA ARG A 44 1.58 9.24 1.06
C ARG A 44 1.32 8.82 -0.40
N PRO A 45 2.35 8.39 -1.16
CA PRO A 45 2.14 7.95 -2.54
C PRO A 45 1.17 6.78 -2.62
N PRO A 46 0.09 6.88 -3.41
CA PRO A 46 -0.92 5.82 -3.49
C PRO A 46 -0.51 4.67 -4.41
N ILE A 47 -1.04 3.48 -4.15
CA ILE A 47 -0.95 2.34 -5.08
C ILE A 47 -1.83 2.62 -6.30
N ARG A 48 -1.21 2.63 -7.50
CA ARG A 48 -1.90 3.00 -8.75
C ARG A 48 -2.53 1.83 -9.50
N ARG A 49 -1.96 0.63 -9.35
CA ARG A 49 -2.36 -0.59 -10.06
C ARG A 49 -1.75 -1.80 -9.37
N ARG A 50 -2.30 -2.99 -9.63
CA ARG A 50 -1.68 -4.26 -9.22
C ARG A 50 -0.27 -4.46 -9.79
N ALA A 51 0.48 -5.39 -9.20
CA ALA A 51 1.73 -5.86 -9.77
C ALA A 51 1.52 -6.42 -11.19
N PRO A 52 2.44 -6.15 -12.14
CA PRO A 52 2.35 -6.70 -13.49
C PRO A 52 2.51 -8.22 -13.47
N ARG A 53 1.83 -8.91 -14.40
CA ARG A 53 2.10 -10.32 -14.65
C ARG A 53 3.51 -10.50 -15.22
N LEU A 54 4.02 -11.73 -15.15
CA LEU A 54 5.27 -12.08 -15.80
C LEU A 54 5.21 -11.74 -17.30
N GLY A 55 6.07 -10.83 -17.73
CA GLY A 55 6.17 -10.40 -19.12
C GLY A 55 5.07 -9.44 -19.61
N GLU A 56 4.20 -8.93 -18.73
CA GLU A 56 3.06 -8.08 -19.12
C GLU A 56 3.46 -6.86 -19.97
N HIS A 57 4.61 -6.27 -19.70
CA HIS A 57 5.12 -5.08 -20.38
C HIS A 57 6.39 -5.35 -21.22
N THR A 58 6.79 -6.60 -21.47
CA THR A 58 8.06 -6.89 -22.16
C THR A 58 8.10 -6.26 -23.56
N ARG A 59 7.06 -6.47 -24.38
CA ARG A 59 6.99 -5.91 -25.74
C ARG A 59 6.90 -4.37 -25.73
N GLU A 60 6.17 -3.82 -24.77
CA GLU A 60 5.99 -2.37 -24.61
C GLU A 60 7.31 -1.66 -24.32
N ILE A 61 8.17 -2.27 -23.48
CA ILE A 61 9.41 -1.66 -22.98
C ILE A 61 10.62 -2.02 -23.86
N ALA A 62 10.75 -3.28 -24.27
CA ALA A 62 11.93 -3.77 -24.97
C ALA A 62 11.90 -3.54 -26.49
N GLY A 63 10.72 -3.25 -27.06
CA GLY A 63 10.52 -3.31 -28.51
C GLY A 63 10.52 -4.75 -29.02
N GLU A 64 10.59 -4.91 -30.35
CA GLU A 64 10.82 -6.21 -31.00
C GLU A 64 12.30 -6.62 -30.97
#